data_AF-A0A7Z9MXB3-F1
#
_entry.id   AF-A0A7Z9MXB3-F1
#
_cell.length_a   1.000
_cell.length_b   1.000
_cell.length_c   1.000
_cell.angle_alpha   90.00
_cell.angle_beta   90.00
_cell.angle_gamma   90.00
#
_symmetry.space_group_name_H-M   'P 1'
#
loop_
_entity.id
_entity.type
_entity.pdbx_description
1 polymer ?
#
loop_
_entity_poly.entity_id
_entity_poly.type
_entity_poly.pdbx_seq_one_letter_code
_entity_poly.pdbx_strand_id
1 'polypeptide(L)'
;GIGRGSISLGPMMIINPFTDQFVLAASASGGVTGASAISSVVARSYLSKQSLKAAIAAPRVHHSGAPDVTYFEPNLNKDVVSYLVNLGHNVAATPRIGLVNIAYCSGGLPGGPETCSIRTDPRGHGLALNAAELAN
;
A
#
# COMPACT_ATOMS: atom_id res chain seq x y z
N GLY A 1 20.20 -3.20 6.74
CA GLY A 1 20.29 -4.57 7.27
C GLY A 1 19.53 -5.53 6.37
N ILE A 2 20.09 -6.70 6.06
CA ILE A 2 19.47 -7.68 5.17
C ILE A 2 18.33 -8.36 5.93
N GLY A 3 17.12 -7.81 5.83
CA GLY A 3 15.92 -8.29 6.52
C GLY A 3 15.48 -9.67 6.04
N ARG A 4 16.07 -10.72 6.62
CA ARG A 4 15.72 -12.13 6.43
C ARG A 4 15.10 -12.73 7.69
N GLY A 5 14.43 -11.92 8.51
CA GLY A 5 13.67 -12.34 9.69
C GLY A 5 12.17 -12.14 9.50
N SER A 6 11.35 -12.89 10.25
CA SER A 6 9.88 -12.91 10.25
C SER A 6 9.19 -11.55 10.51
N ILE A 7 9.94 -10.48 10.78
CA ILE A 7 9.46 -9.12 11.07
C ILE A 7 9.15 -8.28 9.81
N SER A 8 9.20 -8.88 8.62
CA SER A 8 9.03 -8.16 7.35
C SER A 8 7.59 -8.19 6.79
N LEU A 9 6.64 -8.71 7.56
CA LEU A 9 5.22 -8.59 7.25
C LEU A 9 4.66 -7.41 8.03
N GLY A 10 4.07 -6.45 7.33
CA GLY A 10 3.34 -5.35 7.95
C GLY A 10 1.84 -5.58 7.79
N PRO A 11 1.15 -6.30 8.69
CA PRO A 11 -0.30 -6.32 8.71
C PRO A 11 -0.84 -4.99 9.28
N MET A 12 -1.98 -4.55 8.78
CA MET A 12 -2.71 -3.39 9.29
C MET A 12 -4.21 -3.70 9.26
N MET A 13 -4.91 -3.30 10.31
CA MET A 13 -6.37 -3.33 10.36
C MET A 13 -6.89 -1.99 10.86
N ILE A 14 -8.01 -1.53 10.29
CA ILE A 14 -8.73 -0.36 10.75
C ILE A 14 -10.14 -0.79 11.11
N ILE A 15 -10.53 -0.50 12.36
CA ILE A 15 -11.85 -0.75 12.92
C ILE A 15 -12.40 0.60 13.41
N ASN A 16 -13.69 0.85 13.21
CA ASN A 16 -14.36 1.98 13.84
C ASN A 16 -14.72 1.63 15.28
N PRO A 17 -14.12 2.27 16.31
CA PRO A 17 -14.33 1.88 17.71
C PRO A 17 -15.70 2.31 18.26
N PHE A 18 -16.46 3.13 17.54
CA PHE A 18 -17.79 3.58 17.97
C PHE A 18 -18.91 2.69 17.43
N THR A 19 -18.65 1.96 16.34
CA THR A 19 -19.63 1.09 15.69
C THR A 19 -19.19 -0.37 15.61
N ASP A 20 -17.98 -0.68 16.09
CA ASP A 20 -17.28 -1.96 15.96
C ASP A 20 -17.19 -2.48 14.51
N GLN A 21 -17.30 -1.57 13.54
CA GLN A 21 -17.30 -1.94 12.13
C GLN A 21 -15.88 -2.14 11.62
N PHE A 22 -15.67 -3.25 10.91
CA PHE A 22 -14.45 -3.48 10.15
C PHE A 22 -14.40 -2.54 8.93
N VAL A 23 -13.28 -1.83 8.74
CA VAL A 23 -13.13 -0.89 7.62
C VAL A 23 -12.08 -1.37 6.61
N LEU A 24 -10.92 -1.82 7.09
CA LEU A 24 -9.80 -2.16 6.24
C LEU A 24 -8.96 -3.26 6.87
N ALA A 25 -8.48 -4.20 6.05
CA ALA A 25 -7.36 -5.08 6.36
C ALA A 25 -6.38 -5.02 5.20
N ALA A 26 -5.09 -4.88 5.52
CA ALA A 26 -4.04 -4.93 4.54
C ALA A 26 -2.82 -5.66 5.09
N SER A 27 -2.02 -6.20 4.19
CA SER A 27 -0.71 -6.75 4.52
C SER A 27 0.28 -6.40 3.42
N ALA A 28 1.54 -6.23 3.81
CA ALA A 28 2.63 -6.06 2.86
C ALA A 28 3.76 -7.04 3.11
N SER A 29 4.38 -7.46 2.00
CA SER A 29 5.65 -8.18 1.97
C SER A 29 6.71 -7.33 1.23
N GLY A 30 7.97 -7.77 1.21
CA GLY A 30 9.05 -7.11 0.47
C GLY A 30 10.21 -6.62 1.33
N GLY A 31 10.53 -7.29 2.42
CA GLY A 31 11.64 -6.88 3.28
C GLY A 31 11.31 -5.61 4.07
N VAL A 32 12.36 -4.84 4.30
CA VAL A 32 12.32 -3.51 4.94
C VAL A 32 11.35 -2.52 4.28
N THR A 33 10.94 -2.77 3.03
CA THR A 33 10.01 -1.90 2.29
C THR A 33 8.53 -2.14 2.60
N GLY A 34 8.20 -3.23 3.30
CA GLY A 34 6.81 -3.64 3.55
C GLY A 34 6.00 -2.55 4.27
N ALA A 35 6.56 -1.94 5.32
CA ALA A 35 5.90 -0.89 6.09
C ALA A 35 5.56 0.34 5.24
N SER A 36 6.53 0.89 4.49
CA SER A 36 6.26 2.02 3.60
C SER A 36 5.29 1.67 2.47
N ALA A 37 5.33 0.42 1.97
CA ALA A 37 4.42 -0.02 0.93
C ALA A 37 2.97 -0.02 1.43
N ILE A 38 2.67 -0.67 2.56
CA ILE A 38 1.31 -0.67 3.13
C ILE A 38 0.87 0.74 3.53
N SER A 39 1.74 1.54 4.17
CA SER A 39 1.42 2.92 4.54
C SER A 39 1.06 3.77 3.33
N SER A 40 1.78 3.64 2.22
CA SER A 40 1.50 4.40 1.00
C SER A 40 0.14 4.05 0.38
N VAL A 41 -0.22 2.76 0.35
CA VAL A 41 -1.49 2.30 -0.21
C VAL A 41 -2.64 2.71 0.70
N VAL A 42 -2.52 2.51 2.01
CA VAL A 42 -3.54 2.90 3.00
C VAL A 42 -3.72 4.40 3.05
N ALA A 43 -2.66 5.20 3.02
CA ALA A 43 -2.79 6.66 2.98
C ALA A 43 -3.60 7.12 1.74
N ARG A 44 -3.30 6.56 0.57
CA ARG A 44 -4.02 6.90 -0.67
C ARG A 44 -5.48 6.47 -0.65
N SER A 45 -5.77 5.24 -0.21
CA SER A 45 -7.13 4.71 -0.21
C SER A 45 -7.99 5.25 0.94
N TYR A 46 -7.46 5.23 2.17
CA TYR A 46 -8.21 5.57 3.37
C TYR A 46 -8.23 7.08 3.65
N LEU A 47 -7.09 7.77 3.54
CA LEU A 47 -7.00 9.21 3.85
C LEU A 47 -7.37 10.07 2.62
N SER A 48 -6.75 9.80 1.47
CA SER A 48 -7.00 10.56 0.24
C SER A 48 -8.20 10.08 -0.58
N LYS A 49 -8.91 9.04 -0.11
CA LYS A 49 -10.13 8.49 -0.73
C LYS A 49 -9.96 8.10 -2.20
N GLN A 50 -8.75 7.76 -2.63
CA GLN A 50 -8.51 7.22 -3.97
C GLN A 50 -9.15 5.83 -4.10
N SER A 51 -9.57 5.46 -5.31
CA SER A 51 -10.03 4.10 -5.56
C SER A 51 -8.93 3.10 -5.23
N LEU A 52 -9.30 1.92 -4.70
CA LEU A 52 -8.31 0.93 -4.28
C LEU A 52 -7.41 0.47 -5.44
N LYS A 53 -7.98 0.43 -6.67
CA LYS A 53 -7.26 0.17 -7.92
C LYS A 53 -6.18 1.22 -8.19
N ALA A 54 -6.49 2.51 -8.03
CA ALA A 54 -5.51 3.59 -8.23
C ALA A 54 -4.47 3.62 -7.11
N ALA A 55 -4.91 3.49 -5.85
CA ALA A 55 -4.04 3.52 -4.68
C ALA A 55 -2.96 2.43 -4.70
N ILE A 56 -3.34 1.20 -5.07
CA ILE A 56 -2.40 0.07 -5.11
C ILE A 56 -1.43 0.14 -6.30
N ALA A 57 -1.90 0.65 -7.45
CA ALA A 57 -1.10 0.79 -8.67
C ALA A 57 -0.16 1.99 -8.64
N ALA A 58 -0.43 3.00 -7.80
CA ALA A 58 0.38 4.21 -7.71
C ALA A 58 1.86 3.89 -7.40
N PRO A 59 2.81 4.62 -8.01
CA PRO A 59 4.24 4.45 -7.74
C PRO A 59 4.56 4.85 -6.31
N ARG A 60 5.50 4.13 -5.70
CA ARG A 60 5.87 4.26 -4.28
C ARG A 60 7.28 4.81 -4.10
N VAL A 61 7.53 5.28 -2.88
CA VAL A 61 8.83 5.77 -2.40
C VAL A 61 9.14 5.08 -1.07
N HIS A 62 10.41 4.79 -0.82
CA HIS A 62 10.89 4.19 0.42
C HIS A 62 12.24 4.78 0.82
N HIS A 63 12.40 5.12 2.10
CA HIS A 63 13.68 5.46 2.71
C HIS A 63 13.77 4.72 4.05
N SER A 64 14.93 4.16 4.36
CA SER A 64 15.13 3.28 5.53
C SER A 64 16.08 3.85 6.58
N GLY A 65 16.48 5.12 6.45
CA GLY A 65 17.52 5.75 7.25
C GLY A 65 18.92 5.31 6.81
N ALA A 66 19.18 4.00 6.84
CA ALA A 66 20.47 3.39 6.49
C ALA A 66 20.30 2.22 5.51
N PRO A 67 20.77 2.32 4.25
CA PRO A 67 21.51 3.45 3.69
C PRO A 67 20.64 4.72 3.54
N ASP A 68 21.27 5.89 3.56
CA ASP A 68 20.62 7.18 3.36
C ASP A 68 20.32 7.42 1.87
N VAL A 69 19.39 6.62 1.36
CA VAL A 69 18.94 6.64 -0.04
C VAL A 69 17.42 6.54 -0.07
N THR A 70 16.79 7.47 -0.77
CA THR A 70 15.37 7.45 -1.11
C THR A 70 15.17 6.63 -2.38
N TYR A 71 14.66 5.41 -2.24
CA TYR A 71 14.29 4.57 -3.37
C TYR A 71 12.91 4.95 -3.91
N PHE A 72 12.75 4.92 -5.24
CA PHE A 72 11.47 5.16 -5.90
C PHE A 72 11.21 4.15 -7.03
N GLU A 73 9.94 3.88 -7.29
CA GLU A 73 9.53 2.98 -8.37
C GLU A 73 9.50 3.67 -9.76
N PRO A 74 9.57 2.89 -10.86
CA PRO A 74 9.41 3.45 -12.19
C PRO A 74 8.05 4.14 -12.33
N ASN A 75 8.00 5.18 -13.16
CA ASN A 75 6.80 5.99 -13.41
C ASN A 75 6.37 6.91 -12.25
N LEU A 76 7.18 7.04 -11.18
CA LEU A 76 7.03 8.19 -10.28
C LEU A 76 7.21 9.48 -11.10
N ASN A 77 6.36 10.48 -10.83
CA ASN A 77 6.45 11.78 -11.50
C ASN A 77 7.87 12.35 -11.34
N LYS A 78 8.51 12.72 -12.46
CA LYS A 78 9.87 13.28 -12.51
C LYS A 78 9.99 14.58 -11.71
N ASP A 79 8.91 15.34 -11.58
CA ASP A 79 8.89 16.56 -10.77
C ASP A 79 9.05 16.22 -9.29
N VAL A 80 8.46 15.11 -8.82
CA VAL A 80 8.63 14.63 -7.43
C VAL A 80 10.06 14.17 -7.20
N VAL A 81 10.66 13.46 -8.16
CA VAL A 81 12.07 13.04 -8.06
C VAL A 81 12.99 14.26 -7.99
N SER A 82 12.78 15.23 -8.89
CA SER A 82 13.57 16.47 -8.93
C SER A 82 13.41 17.29 -7.64
N TYR A 83 12.18 17.35 -7.11
CA TYR A 83 11.89 18.00 -5.84
C TYR A 83 12.65 17.34 -4.67
N LEU A 84 12.68 16.01 -4.59
CA LEU A 84 13.44 15.29 -3.57
C LEU A 84 14.95 15.55 -3.67
N VAL A 85 15.50 15.57 -4.90
CA VAL A 85 16.91 15.90 -5.13
C VAL A 85 17.22 17.33 -4.69
N ASN A 86 16.35 18.29 -4.99
CA ASN A 86 16.53 19.70 -4.58
C ASN A 86 16.46 19.88 -3.06
N LEU A 87 15.76 18.99 -2.34
CA LEU A 87 15.77 18.93 -0.88
C LEU A 87 17.02 18.23 -0.30
N GLY A 88 17.94 17.76 -1.14
CA GLY A 88 19.19 17.11 -0.74
C GLY A 88 19.10 15.59 -0.56
N HIS A 89 18.01 14.94 -0.96
CA HIS A 89 17.93 13.48 -0.91
C HIS A 89 18.80 12.82 -1.99
N ASN A 90 19.57 11.81 -1.60
CA ASN A 90 20.12 10.85 -2.54
C ASN A 90 18.98 9.94 -3.03
N VAL A 91 18.69 9.93 -4.32
CA VAL A 91 17.59 9.14 -4.89
C VAL A 91 18.10 8.01 -5.78
N ALA A 92 17.43 6.87 -5.76
CA ALA A 92 17.72 5.75 -6.65
C ALA A 92 16.44 5.04 -7.11
N ALA A 93 16.39 4.66 -8.39
CA ALA A 93 15.29 3.85 -8.89
C ALA A 93 15.42 2.38 -8.41
N THR A 94 14.29 1.74 -8.12
CA THR A 94 14.20 0.31 -7.83
C THR A 94 13.03 -0.30 -8.61
N PRO A 95 13.10 -1.56 -9.09
CA PRO A 95 12.02 -2.14 -9.89
C PRO A 95 10.66 -2.16 -9.18
N ARG A 96 10.63 -2.35 -7.86
CA ARG A 96 9.41 -2.36 -7.04
C ARG A 96 9.69 -2.11 -5.56
N ILE A 97 8.67 -1.64 -4.84
CA ILE A 97 8.67 -1.38 -3.39
C ILE A 97 7.47 -2.10 -2.76
N GLY A 98 7.78 -3.23 -2.14
CA GLY A 98 6.80 -4.11 -1.48
C GLY A 98 5.73 -4.70 -2.41
N LEU A 99 4.98 -5.66 -1.87
CA LEU A 99 3.75 -6.17 -2.47
C LEU A 99 2.65 -6.08 -1.42
N VAL A 100 1.55 -5.42 -1.76
CA VAL A 100 0.43 -5.18 -0.84
C VAL A 100 -0.79 -5.99 -1.26
N ASN A 101 -1.45 -6.64 -0.31
CA ASN A 101 -2.81 -7.15 -0.46
C ASN A 101 -3.72 -6.37 0.49
N ILE A 102 -4.92 -6.03 0.03
CA ILE A 102 -5.81 -5.14 0.78
C ILE A 102 -7.29 -5.43 0.49
N ALA A 103 -8.08 -5.44 1.55
CA ALA A 103 -9.54 -5.35 1.54
C ALA A 103 -9.95 -4.06 2.24
N TYR A 104 -10.79 -3.25 1.60
CA TYR A 104 -11.25 -1.96 2.11
C TYR A 104 -12.72 -1.74 1.78
N CYS A 105 -13.52 -1.46 2.81
CA CYS A 105 -14.95 -1.16 2.72
C CYS A 105 -15.19 0.24 3.29
N SER A 106 -15.41 1.25 2.44
CA SER A 106 -15.52 2.64 2.92
C SER A 106 -16.74 2.91 3.79
N GLY A 107 -17.81 2.11 3.64
CA GLY A 107 -18.99 2.13 4.51
C GLY A 107 -18.88 1.25 5.76
N GLY A 108 -17.78 0.48 5.90
CA GLY A 108 -17.57 -0.46 6.99
C GLY A 108 -18.45 -1.72 6.89
N LEU A 109 -17.98 -2.85 7.42
CA LEU A 109 -18.77 -4.07 7.56
C LEU A 109 -19.34 -4.19 8.98
N PRO A 110 -20.56 -4.71 9.14
CA PRO A 110 -21.45 -5.26 8.08
C PRO A 110 -22.36 -4.20 7.42
N GLY A 111 -22.21 -2.90 7.74
CA GLY A 111 -23.18 -1.86 7.36
C GLY A 111 -23.19 -1.43 5.89
N GLY A 112 -22.06 -1.55 5.18
CA GLY A 112 -21.91 -1.17 3.77
C GLY A 112 -21.08 -2.17 2.95
N PRO A 113 -21.51 -3.44 2.85
CA PRO A 113 -20.78 -4.49 2.11
C PRO A 113 -20.59 -4.17 0.61
N GLU A 114 -21.50 -3.41 0.01
CA GLU A 114 -21.43 -2.93 -1.37
C GLU A 114 -20.28 -1.95 -1.62
N THR A 115 -19.74 -1.35 -0.56
CA THR A 115 -18.58 -0.45 -0.64
C THR A 115 -17.24 -1.18 -0.62
N CYS A 116 -17.25 -2.51 -0.48
CA CYS A 116 -16.04 -3.31 -0.35
C CYS A 116 -15.31 -3.49 -1.68
N SER A 117 -14.02 -3.21 -1.66
CA SER A 117 -13.08 -3.55 -2.73
C SER A 117 -11.93 -4.37 -2.16
N ILE A 118 -11.56 -5.43 -2.86
CA ILE A 118 -10.42 -6.29 -2.52
C ILE A 118 -9.47 -6.27 -3.71
N ARG A 119 -8.18 -6.01 -3.47
CA ARG A 119 -7.16 -5.92 -4.52
C ARG A 119 -5.85 -6.55 -4.09
N THR A 120 -5.21 -7.17 -5.06
CA THR A 120 -3.84 -7.69 -5.01
C THR A 120 -2.91 -6.73 -5.76
N ASP A 121 -1.65 -6.64 -5.34
CA ASP A 121 -0.67 -5.77 -5.96
C ASP A 121 -0.44 -6.16 -7.44
N PRO A 122 -0.55 -5.21 -8.40
CA PRO A 122 -0.29 -5.50 -9.81
C PRO A 122 1.19 -5.82 -10.10
N ARG A 123 2.10 -5.57 -9.15
CA ARG A 123 3.54 -5.93 -9.26
C ARG A 123 3.81 -7.41 -8.97
N GLY A 124 2.79 -8.16 -8.56
CA GLY A 124 2.84 -9.60 -8.30
C GLY A 124 1.86 -10.37 -9.19
N HIS A 125 1.69 -11.65 -8.87
CA HIS A 125 0.79 -12.57 -9.59
C HIS A 125 -0.35 -13.09 -8.70
N GLY A 126 -0.69 -12.34 -7.65
CA GLY A 126 -1.77 -12.72 -6.74
C GLY A 126 -3.14 -12.60 -7.39
N LEU A 127 -4.16 -13.09 -6.68
CA LEU A 127 -5.57 -13.00 -7.07
C LEU A 127 -6.37 -12.42 -5.89
N ALA A 128 -7.33 -11.55 -6.21
CA ALA A 128 -8.33 -11.09 -5.27
C ALA A 128 -9.71 -11.39 -5.86
N LEU A 129 -10.58 -11.98 -5.05
CA LEU A 129 -11.97 -12.28 -5.42
C LEU A 129 -12.88 -11.64 -4.37
N ASN A 130 -13.94 -10.98 -4.81
CA ASN A 130 -15.04 -10.56 -3.95
C ASN A 130 -16.24 -11.48 -4.23
N ALA A 131 -16.83 -12.06 -3.18
CA ALA A 131 -18.02 -12.92 -3.33
C ALA A 131 -19.20 -12.19 -4.00
N ALA A 132 -19.33 -10.87 -3.80
CA ALA A 132 -20.32 -10.06 -4.50
C ALA A 132 -20.05 -9.92 -6.01
N GLU A 133 -18.79 -10.01 -6.45
CA GLU A 133 -18.42 -10.02 -7.87
C GLU A 133 -18.67 -11.40 -8.52
N LEU A 134 -18.75 -12.47 -7.73
CA LEU A 134 -18.99 -13.85 -8.21
C LEU A 134 -20.48 -14.22 -8.34
N ALA A 135 -21.37 -13.40 -7.78
CA ALA A 135 -22.82 -13.64 -7.78
C ALA A 135 -23.54 -13.05 -9.01
N ASN A 136 -22.80 -12.43 -9.94
CA ASN A 136 -23.29 -11.84 -11.18
C ASN A 136 -22.78 -12.59 -12.41
#